data_AF-A0A0P9H1Y1-F1
#
_entry.id   AF-A0A0P9H1Y1-F1
#
_cell.length_a   1.000
_cell.length_b   1.000
_cell.length_c   1.000
_cell.angle_alpha   90.00
_cell.angle_beta   90.00
_cell.angle_gamma   90.00
#
_symmetry.space_group_name_H-M   'P 1'
#
loop_
_entity.id
_entity.type
_entity.pdbx_description
1 polymer ?
#
loop_
_entity_poly.entity_id
_entity_poly.type
_entity_poly.pdbx_seq_one_letter_code
_entity_poly.pdbx_strand_id
1 'polypeptide(L)'
;MLICTENMQEWAVEARALALQVAQATDLAATGDAITHLGQLSQWIQRGDDANGDGEIAPVPGEGGGLVAYEHAQFMAGFGLFPFKAASAPGEQLAFAVFAVQPATSASAHEHHH
;
A
#
# COMPACT_ATOMS: atom_id res chain seq x y z
N MET A 1 1.84 4.88 6.04
CA MET A 1 1.49 5.61 4.81
C MET A 1 2.49 6.71 4.49
N LEU A 2 2.71 7.72 5.36
CA LEU A 2 3.68 8.81 5.08
C LEU A 2 5.10 8.28 4.85
N ILE A 3 5.63 7.46 5.78
CA ILE A 3 6.98 6.88 5.67
C ILE A 3 7.18 6.11 4.35
N CYS A 4 6.24 5.25 3.97
CA CYS A 4 6.33 4.54 2.68
C CYS A 4 6.36 5.51 1.49
N THR A 5 5.64 6.64 1.58
CA THR A 5 5.64 7.67 0.53
C THR A 5 6.96 8.43 0.47
N GLU A 6 7.63 8.61 1.60
CA GLU A 6 8.97 9.19 1.67
C GLU A 6 10.00 8.23 1.07
N ASN A 7 9.99 6.95 1.46
CA ASN A 7 10.84 5.91 0.87
C ASN A 7 10.68 5.84 -0.66
N MET A 8 9.42 5.77 -1.14
CA MET A 8 9.13 5.76 -2.58
C MET A 8 9.62 7.01 -3.30
N GLN A 9 9.55 8.18 -2.67
CA GLN A 9 10.05 9.42 -3.26
C GLN A 9 11.57 9.41 -3.38
N GLU A 10 12.29 8.96 -2.36
CA GLU A 10 13.75 8.86 -2.38
C GLU A 10 14.20 7.91 -3.51
N TRP A 11 13.63 6.71 -3.58
CA TRP A 11 13.92 5.76 -4.66
C TRP A 11 13.50 6.27 -6.03
N ALA A 12 12.39 7.00 -6.15
CA ALA A 12 11.96 7.56 -7.43
C ALA A 12 12.90 8.68 -7.92
N VAL A 13 13.44 9.50 -7.02
CA VAL A 13 14.45 10.52 -7.35
C VAL A 13 15.72 9.85 -7.86
N GLU A 14 16.19 8.80 -7.17
CA GLU A 14 17.35 8.03 -7.61
C GLU A 14 17.11 7.34 -8.95
N ALA A 15 15.96 6.68 -9.11
CA ALA A 15 15.58 6.03 -10.36
C ALA A 15 15.53 7.04 -11.50
N ARG A 16 14.99 8.24 -11.28
CA ARG A 16 15.02 9.30 -12.28
C ARG A 16 16.45 9.69 -12.68
N ALA A 17 17.36 9.79 -11.72
CA ALA A 17 18.76 10.12 -12.00
C ALA A 17 19.44 9.03 -12.84
N LEU A 18 19.28 7.75 -12.47
CA LEU A 18 19.81 6.62 -13.24
C LEU A 18 19.20 6.53 -14.63
N ALA A 19 17.88 6.76 -14.77
CA ALA A 19 17.22 6.75 -16.07
C ALA A 19 17.78 7.84 -16.99
N LEU A 20 18.06 9.03 -16.46
CA LEU A 20 18.72 10.10 -17.21
C LEU A 20 20.15 9.74 -17.61
N GLN A 21 20.92 9.11 -16.71
CA GLN A 21 22.26 8.63 -17.02
C GLN A 21 22.24 7.63 -18.17
N VAL A 22 21.33 6.64 -18.13
CA VAL A 22 21.17 5.64 -19.20
C VAL A 22 20.75 6.32 -20.50
N ALA A 23 19.81 7.26 -20.47
CA ALA A 23 19.33 7.97 -21.66
C ALA A 23 20.42 8.84 -22.33
N GLN A 24 21.42 9.29 -21.57
CA GLN A 24 22.52 10.12 -22.07
C GLN A 24 23.78 9.31 -22.43
N ALA A 25 23.80 8.01 -22.12
CA ALA A 25 24.97 7.19 -22.35
C ALA A 25 25.26 6.99 -23.84
N THR A 26 26.52 7.21 -24.23
CA THR A 26 27.01 6.94 -25.58
C THR A 26 27.64 5.56 -25.73
N ASP A 27 27.91 4.89 -24.60
CA ASP A 27 28.38 3.52 -24.53
C ASP A 27 27.38 2.67 -23.74
N LEU A 28 26.66 1.82 -24.45
CA LEU A 28 25.64 0.95 -23.88
C LEU A 28 26.26 -0.15 -22.99
N ALA A 29 27.50 -0.55 -23.25
CA ALA A 29 28.17 -1.55 -22.42
C ALA A 29 28.40 -1.03 -20.99
N ALA A 30 28.52 0.29 -20.81
CA ALA A 30 28.71 0.94 -19.53
C ALA A 30 27.42 1.18 -18.72
N THR A 31 26.23 0.90 -19.27
CA THR A 31 24.95 1.18 -18.59
C THR A 31 24.38 0.03 -17.77
N GLY A 32 25.01 -1.15 -17.80
CA GLY A 32 24.46 -2.39 -17.22
C GLY A 32 24.07 -2.25 -15.74
N ASP A 33 24.95 -1.66 -14.93
CA ASP A 33 24.71 -1.48 -13.50
C ASP A 33 23.56 -0.51 -13.23
N ALA A 34 23.49 0.60 -13.99
CA ALA A 34 22.43 1.59 -13.85
C ALA A 34 21.06 1.00 -14.23
N ILE A 35 20.98 0.18 -15.27
CA ILE A 35 19.74 -0.51 -15.67
C ILE A 35 19.34 -1.55 -14.62
N THR A 36 20.29 -2.30 -14.09
CA THR A 36 20.03 -3.29 -13.03
C THR A 36 19.47 -2.60 -11.79
N HIS A 37 20.10 -1.51 -11.36
CA HIS A 37 19.67 -0.76 -10.20
C HIS A 37 18.32 -0.06 -10.42
N LEU A 38 18.04 0.46 -11.62
CA LEU A 38 16.70 0.94 -11.99
C LEU A 38 15.62 -0.13 -11.79
N GLY A 39 15.90 -1.37 -12.21
CA GLY A 39 14.99 -2.50 -12.02
C GLY A 39 14.73 -2.79 -10.55
N GLN A 40 15.77 -2.71 -9.71
CA GLN A 40 15.67 -2.90 -8.27
C GLN A 40 14.84 -1.79 -7.60
N LEU A 41 15.13 -0.51 -7.91
CA LEU A 41 14.37 0.62 -7.39
C LEU A 41 12.89 0.54 -7.78
N SER A 42 12.56 0.04 -8.98
CA SER A 42 11.17 -0.20 -9.37
C SER A 42 10.49 -1.25 -8.49
N GLN A 43 11.20 -2.29 -8.04
CA GLN A 43 10.64 -3.30 -7.13
C GLN A 43 10.45 -2.71 -5.73
N TRP A 44 11.42 -1.94 -5.25
CA TRP A 44 11.35 -1.27 -3.96
C TRP A 44 10.21 -0.24 -3.90
N ILE A 45 10.03 0.57 -4.94
CA ILE A 45 8.89 1.50 -5.02
C ILE A 45 7.56 0.74 -4.94
N GLN A 46 7.45 -0.41 -5.62
CA GLN A 46 6.21 -1.19 -5.61
C GLN A 46 5.94 -1.87 -4.27
N ARG A 47 6.91 -2.62 -3.74
CA ARG A 47 6.75 -3.45 -2.54
C ARG A 47 7.56 -2.92 -1.38
N GLY A 48 8.86 -2.73 -1.60
CA GLY A 48 9.81 -2.28 -0.60
C GLY A 48 11.11 -3.07 -0.64
N ASP A 49 12.01 -2.73 0.28
CA ASP A 49 13.24 -3.47 0.58
C ASP A 49 13.17 -4.05 2.00
N ASP A 50 13.76 -5.20 2.24
CA ASP A 50 13.97 -5.73 3.60
C ASP A 50 15.32 -5.20 4.11
N ALA A 51 15.34 -3.91 4.44
CA ALA A 51 16.56 -3.20 4.77
C ALA A 51 17.18 -3.65 6.10
N ASN A 52 16.36 -4.22 7.00
CA ASN A 52 16.80 -4.68 8.31
C ASN A 52 17.13 -6.19 8.35
N GLY A 53 16.71 -6.96 7.34
CA GLY A 53 16.99 -8.38 7.18
C GLY A 53 16.16 -9.30 8.09
N ASP A 54 15.01 -8.84 8.59
CA ASP A 54 14.14 -9.62 9.47
C ASP A 54 13.11 -10.50 8.72
N GLY A 55 13.08 -10.39 7.38
CA GLY A 55 12.19 -11.14 6.51
C GLY A 55 10.81 -10.53 6.32
N GLU A 56 10.54 -9.37 6.91
CA GLU A 56 9.32 -8.58 6.76
C GLU A 56 9.64 -7.25 6.06
N ILE A 57 8.68 -6.70 5.31
CA ILE A 57 8.81 -5.35 4.75
C ILE A 57 7.76 -4.48 5.43
N ALA A 58 8.19 -3.69 6.41
CA ALA A 58 7.32 -2.90 7.26
C ALA A 58 7.24 -1.43 6.80
N PRO A 59 6.24 -0.64 7.23
CA PRO A 59 6.12 0.78 6.89
C PRO A 59 7.07 1.65 7.73
N VAL A 60 8.36 1.29 7.74
CA VAL A 60 9.45 1.96 8.44
C VAL A 60 10.43 2.58 7.44
N PRO A 61 11.30 3.51 7.88
CA PRO A 61 12.27 4.13 6.98
C PRO A 61 13.15 3.09 6.30
N GLY A 62 13.30 3.22 4.98
CA GLY A 62 14.12 2.32 4.16
C GLY A 62 13.44 1.03 3.69
N GLU A 63 12.20 0.72 4.11
CA GLU A 63 11.56 -0.57 3.78
C GLU A 63 10.30 -0.44 2.93
N GLY A 64 9.17 -0.01 3.51
CA GLY A 64 7.87 -0.16 2.86
C GLY A 64 7.68 0.69 1.60
N GLY A 65 7.18 0.06 0.54
CA GLY A 65 6.73 0.69 -0.72
C GLY A 65 5.20 0.79 -0.82
N GLY A 66 4.69 0.90 -2.05
CA GLY A 66 3.27 1.16 -2.33
C GLY A 66 2.31 0.08 -1.84
N LEU A 67 2.65 -1.21 -1.99
CA LEU A 67 1.83 -2.32 -1.54
C LEU A 67 1.71 -2.37 -0.02
N VAL A 68 2.83 -2.25 0.70
CA VAL A 68 2.85 -2.21 2.17
C VAL A 68 2.05 -1.02 2.69
N ALA A 69 2.16 0.14 2.02
CA ALA A 69 1.37 1.31 2.33
C ALA A 69 -0.14 1.02 2.21
N TYR A 70 -0.57 0.40 1.11
CA TYR A 70 -1.95 0.03 0.87
C TYR A 70 -2.47 -0.99 1.88
N GLU A 71 -1.72 -2.05 2.16
CA GLU A 71 -2.07 -3.07 3.15
C GLU A 71 -2.30 -2.45 4.53
N HIS A 72 -1.37 -1.61 4.99
CA HIS A 72 -1.51 -0.87 6.24
C HIS A 72 -2.74 0.05 6.24
N ALA A 73 -3.03 0.72 5.12
CA ALA A 73 -4.22 1.56 5.02
C ALA A 73 -5.52 0.74 5.11
N GLN A 74 -5.56 -0.46 4.52
CA GLN A 74 -6.70 -1.36 4.62
C GLN A 74 -6.89 -1.90 6.04
N PHE A 75 -5.79 -2.29 6.72
CA PHE A 75 -5.85 -2.65 8.13
C PHE A 75 -6.38 -1.51 9.00
N MET A 76 -5.94 -0.27 8.73
CA MET A 76 -6.44 0.91 9.45
C MET A 76 -7.92 1.20 9.16
N ALA A 77 -8.36 1.06 7.91
CA ALA A 77 -9.75 1.26 7.52
C ALA A 77 -10.70 0.26 8.23
N GLY A 78 -10.23 -0.96 8.47
CA GLY A 78 -10.97 -1.99 9.19
C GLY A 78 -11.35 -1.60 10.62
N PHE A 79 -10.54 -0.79 11.32
CA PHE A 79 -10.85 -0.37 12.70
C PHE A 79 -12.13 0.45 12.82
N GLY A 80 -12.55 1.16 11.76
CA GLY A 80 -13.82 1.90 11.74
C GLY A 80 -15.05 1.05 11.38
N LEU A 81 -14.85 -0.17 10.90
CA LEU A 81 -15.91 -1.09 10.47
C LEU A 81 -16.23 -2.16 11.53
N PHE A 82 -15.41 -2.29 12.57
CA PHE A 82 -15.75 -3.11 13.73
C PHE A 82 -16.92 -2.47 14.47
N PRO A 83 -18.00 -3.21 14.79
CA PRO A 83 -19.18 -2.57 15.33
C PRO A 83 -19.10 -2.46 16.84
N PHE A 84 -18.34 -1.49 17.30
CA PHE A 84 -18.55 -0.97 18.65
C PHE A 84 -19.67 0.06 18.60
N LYS A 85 -20.73 -0.18 19.37
CA LYS A 85 -21.63 0.92 19.73
C LYS A 85 -20.86 1.82 20.69
N ALA A 86 -20.53 3.04 20.25
CA ALA A 86 -19.95 4.04 21.14
C ALA A 86 -20.86 4.22 22.37
N ALA A 87 -20.26 4.23 23.56
CA ALA A 87 -20.98 4.47 24.81
C ALA A 87 -21.75 5.79 24.71
N SER A 88 -23.05 5.76 25.02
CA SER A 88 -23.92 6.95 24.94
C SER A 88 -23.78 7.84 26.19
N ALA A 89 -23.14 7.34 27.25
CA ALA A 89 -22.82 8.07 28.46
C ALA A 89 -21.49 7.62 29.11
N PRO A 90 -20.82 8.49 29.89
CA PRO A 90 -19.64 8.11 30.67
C PRO A 90 -19.95 6.98 31.66
N GLY A 91 -19.18 5.89 31.61
CA GLY A 91 -19.34 4.73 32.49
C GLY A 91 -20.18 3.58 31.92
N GLU A 92 -20.73 3.72 30.71
CA GLU A 92 -21.42 2.63 30.01
C GLU A 92 -20.40 1.61 29.45
N GLN A 93 -20.69 0.31 29.59
CA GLN A 93 -19.83 -0.74 29.04
C GLN A 93 -19.90 -0.75 27.51
N LEU A 94 -18.73 -0.85 26.86
CA LEU A 94 -18.67 -1.02 25.40
C LEU A 94 -19.29 -2.37 25.02
N ALA A 95 -20.37 -2.34 24.24
CA ALA A 95 -21.02 -3.52 23.72
C ALA A 95 -20.52 -3.80 22.28
N PHE A 96 -20.07 -5.02 22.04
CA PHE A 96 -19.75 -5.50 20.70
C PHE A 96 -21.06 -5.82 19.97
N ALA A 97 -21.39 -5.04 18.95
CA ALA A 97 -22.42 -5.44 18.00
C ALA A 97 -21.73 -6.22 16.88
N VAL A 98 -22.32 -7.33 16.44
CA VAL A 98 -21.94 -7.99 15.19
C VAL A 98 -22.98 -7.59 14.18
N PHE A 99 -22.65 -6.72 13.22
CA PHE A 99 -23.52 -6.51 12.06
C PHE A 99 -23.16 -7.55 11.00
N ALA A 100 -24.08 -8.47 10.73
CA ALA A 100 -23.94 -9.40 9.62
C ALA A 100 -23.99 -8.61 8.30
N VAL A 101 -23.00 -8.83 7.42
CA VAL A 101 -23.08 -8.37 6.03
C VAL A 101 -24.26 -9.08 5.38
N GLN A 102 -25.30 -8.33 4.99
CA GLN A 102 -26.37 -8.88 4.17
C GLN A 102 -25.77 -9.22 2.79
N PRO A 103 -25.97 -10.44 2.27
CA PRO A 103 -25.48 -10.78 0.94
C PRO A 103 -26.12 -9.85 -0.09
N ALA A 104 -25.30 -9.36 -1.03
CA ALA A 104 -25.75 -8.51 -2.12
C ALA A 104 -26.90 -9.20 -2.86
N THR A 105 -28.10 -8.62 -2.79
CA THR A 105 -29.25 -9.10 -3.55
C THR A 105 -29.00 -8.78 -5.02
N SER A 106 -28.89 -9.82 -5.83
CA SER A 106 -28.83 -9.70 -7.29
C SER A 106 -30.07 -8.97 -7.77
N ALA A 107 -29.89 -7.83 -8.44
CA ALA A 107 -30.97 -7.09 -9.05
C ALA A 107 -31.58 -7.85 -10.25
N SER A 108 -32.91 -7.75 -10.35
CA SER A 108 -33.77 -7.72 -11.56
C SER A 108 -34.61 -8.96 -11.89
N ALA A 109 -35.94 -8.77 -11.86
CA ALA A 109 -36.82 -9.09 -12.99
C ALA A 109 -38.15 -8.31 -12.89
N HIS A 110 -38.62 -7.85 -14.03
CA HIS A 110 -39.73 -6.91 -14.29
C HIS A 110 -41.12 -7.27 -13.74
N GLU A 111 -41.90 -6.21 -13.53
CA GLU A 111 -43.36 -6.15 -13.39
C GLU A 111 -44.09 -6.98 -14.46
N HIS A 112 -45.21 -7.63 -14.11
CA HIS A 112 -46.35 -7.79 -15.01
C HIS A 112 -47.66 -7.88 -14.20
N HIS A 113 -48.56 -6.93 -14.48
CA HIS A 113 -49.95 -6.84 -14.02
C HIS A 113 -50.75 -8.14 -14.22
N HIS A 114 -51.70 -8.40 -13.31
CA HIS A 114 -53.13 -8.61 -13.63
C HIS A 114 -54.00 -8.43 -12.39
#